data_AF-A0A212UFU2-F1
#
_entry.id   AF-A0A212UFU2-F1
#
_cell.length_a   1.000
_cell.length_b   1.000
_cell.length_c   1.000
_cell.angle_alpha   90.00
_cell.angle_beta   90.00
_cell.angle_gamma   90.00
#
_symmetry.space_group_name_H-M   'P 1'
#
loop_
_entity.id
_entity.type
_entity.pdbx_description
1 polymer ?
#
loop_
_entity_poly.entity_id
_entity_poly.type
_entity_poly.pdbx_seq_one_letter_code
_entity_poly.pdbx_strand_id
1 'polypeptide(L)' 'MALKATILKATLNIADMDRHYYADHQLTIAQHPSETDLRVMIRLLAFALNASDTLEFT' A
#
# COMPACT_ATOMS: atom_id res chain seq x y z
N MET A 1 12.07 -2.96 -22.37
CA MET A 1 11.07 -1.86 -22.29
C MET A 1 10.21 -2.10 -21.06
N ALA A 2 9.98 -1.08 -20.23
CA ALA A 2 9.13 -1.22 -19.06
C ALA A 2 7.70 -1.57 -19.50
N LEU A 3 7.17 -2.70 -19.03
CA LEU A 3 5.77 -3.04 -19.25
C LEU A 3 4.87 -1.99 -18.59
N LYS A 4 3.75 -1.65 -19.23
CA LYS A 4 2.81 -0.66 -18.72
C LYS A 4 2.19 -1.16 -17.40
N ALA A 5 2.55 -0.53 -16.29
CA ALA A 5 1.93 -0.80 -15.00
C ALA A 5 0.52 -0.21 -14.93
N THR A 6 -0.36 -0.89 -14.19
CA THR A 6 -1.66 -0.33 -13.80
C THR A 6 -1.45 0.54 -12.56
N ILE A 7 -1.94 1.78 -12.58
CA ILE A 7 -1.86 2.66 -11.40
C ILE A 7 -3.14 2.49 -10.58
N LEU A 8 -2.97 2.04 -9.35
CA LEU A 8 -4.02 1.88 -8.37
C LEU A 8 -3.92 2.99 -7.31
N LYS A 9 -5.06 3.50 -6.88
CA LYS A 9 -5.15 4.46 -5.77
C LYS A 9 -5.91 3.82 -4.62
N ALA A 10 -5.36 3.90 -3.42
CA ALA A 10 -5.98 3.41 -2.21
C ALA A 10 -5.89 4.47 -1.12
N THR A 11 -6.99 4.68 -0.42
CA THR A 11 -7.00 5.51 0.79
C THR A 11 -7.16 4.58 1.98
N LEU A 12 -6.20 4.59 2.90
CA LEU A 12 -6.23 3.80 4.13
C LEU A 12 -6.35 4.73 5.33
N ASN A 13 -7.42 4.56 6.10
CA ASN A 13 -7.51 5.09 7.45
C ASN A 13 -7.11 3.97 8.42
N ILE A 14 -6.05 4.19 9.19
CA ILE A 14 -5.51 3.20 10.11
C ILE A 14 -5.76 3.67 11.54
N ALA A 15 -6.36 2.80 12.34
CA ALA A 15 -6.54 2.98 13.77
C ALA A 15 -5.95 1.77 14.49
N ASP A 16 -4.63 1.81 14.73
CA ASP A 16 -3.88 0.78 15.43
C ASP A 16 -3.78 1.18 16.91
N MET A 17 -4.55 0.48 17.76
CA MET A 17 -4.61 0.75 19.19
C MET A 17 -3.38 0.23 19.95
N ASP A 18 -2.72 -0.81 19.44
CA ASP A 18 -1.56 -1.43 20.08
C ASP A 18 -0.34 -0.51 19.98
N ARG A 19 -0.20 0.16 18.83
CA ARG A 19 0.87 1.15 18.58
C ARG A 19 0.43 2.59 18.85
N HIS A 20 -0.83 2.81 19.21
CA HIS A 20 -1.46 4.15 19.27
C HIS A 20 -1.25 4.97 17.98
N TYR A 21 -1.30 4.30 16.83
CA TYR A 21 -1.07 4.89 15.52
C TYR A 21 -2.41 5.15 14.82
N TYR A 22 -2.71 6.43 14.59
CA TYR A 22 -3.93 6.89 13.94
C TYR A 22 -3.56 7.81 12.79
N ALA A 23 -3.71 7.34 11.55
CA ALA A 23 -3.27 8.09 10.39
C ALA A 23 -4.10 7.78 9.14
N ASP A 24 -4.16 8.77 8.25
CA ASP A 24 -4.73 8.67 6.91
C ASP A 24 -3.60 8.62 5.88
N HIS A 25 -3.58 7.56 5.07
CA HIS A 25 -2.61 7.36 3.99
C HIS A 25 -3.29 7.37 2.63
N GLN A 26 -2.85 8.27 1.75
CA GLN A 26 -3.22 8.27 0.33
C GLN A 26 -2.12 7.60 -0.50
N LEU A 27 -2.36 6.36 -0.90
CA LEU A 27 -1.37 5.51 -1.54
C LEU A 27 -1.60 5.47 -3.05
N THR A 28 -0.51 5.61 -3.80
CA THR A 28 -0.48 5.36 -5.24
C THR A 28 0.43 4.17 -5.49
N ILE A 29 -0.11 3.11 -6.10
CA ILE A 29 0.58 1.84 -6.30
C ILE A 29 0.70 1.57 -7.79
N ALA A 30 1.92 1.34 -8.25
CA ALA A 30 2.16 0.74 -9.55
C ALA A 30 2.05 -0.79 -9.43
N GLN A 31 1.08 -1.38 -10.12
CA GLN A 31 0.94 -2.83 -10.29
C GLN A 31 1.61 -3.23 -11.60
N HIS A 32 2.69 -4.00 -11.49
CA HIS A 32 3.36 -4.57 -12.67
C HIS A 32 2.47 -5.65 -13.31
N PRO A 33 2.49 -5.88 -14.64
CA PRO A 33 1.60 -6.88 -15.26
C PRO A 33 1.82 -8.34 -14.80
N SER A 34 2.96 -8.65 -14.20
CA SER A 34 3.21 -9.96 -13.58
C SER A 34 2.68 -10.06 -12.15
N GLU A 35 2.18 -8.96 -11.58
CA GLU A 35 1.66 -8.90 -10.23
C GLU A 35 0.16 -9.13 -10.24
N THR A 36 -0.29 -10.14 -9.49
CA THR A 36 -1.70 -10.44 -9.32
C THR A 36 -2.35 -9.46 -8.34
N ASP A 37 -3.66 -9.27 -8.45
CA ASP A 37 -4.42 -8.40 -7.54
C ASP A 37 -4.26 -8.84 -6.07
N LEU A 38 -4.23 -10.15 -5.82
CA LEU A 38 -3.97 -10.69 -4.48
C LEU A 38 -2.60 -10.28 -3.94
N ARG A 39 -1.56 -10.25 -4.77
CA ARG A 39 -0.23 -9.79 -4.35
C ARG A 39 -0.23 -8.30 -4.01
N VAL A 40 -0.97 -7.47 -4.76
CA VAL A 40 -1.18 -6.06 -4.41
C VAL A 40 -1.90 -5.92 -3.07
N MET A 41 -2.95 -6.71 -2.83
CA MET A 41 -3.69 -6.65 -1.55
C MET A 41 -2.80 -7.06 -0.38
N ILE A 42 -1.93 -8.05 -0.54
CA ILE A 42 -0.96 -8.43 0.51
C ILE A 42 0.02 -7.29 0.78
N ARG A 43 0.48 -6.57 -0.25
CA ARG A 43 1.32 -5.39 -0.07
C ARG A 43 0.63 -4.27 0.71
N LEU A 44 -0.65 -4.01 0.41
CA LEU A 44 -1.46 -3.06 1.17
C LEU A 44 -1.62 -3.49 2.63
N LEU A 45 -1.86 -4.78 2.88
CA LEU A 45 -1.92 -5.32 4.23
C LEU A 45 -0.58 -5.17 4.96
N ALA A 46 0.53 -5.49 4.30
CA ALA A 46 1.87 -5.32 4.86
C ALA A 46 2.18 -3.86 5.20
N PHE A 47 1.74 -2.93 4.34
CA PHE A 47 1.81 -1.50 4.61
C PHE A 47 0.99 -1.14 5.85
N ALA A 48 -0.27 -1.56 5.93
CA ALA A 48 -1.15 -1.24 7.05
C ALA A 48 -0.60 -1.75 8.40
N LEU A 49 -0.06 -2.97 8.43
CA LEU A 49 0.55 -3.57 9.62
C LEU A 49 1.83 -2.85 10.07
N ASN A 50 2.57 -2.26 9.14
CA ASN A 50 3.84 -1.60 9.41
C ASN A 50 3.78 -0.08 9.17
N ALA A 51 2.58 0.49 9.20
CA ALA A 51 2.36 1.87 8.77
C ALA A 51 3.23 2.84 9.59
N SER A 52 3.84 3.77 8.87
CA SER A 52 4.66 4.85 9.39
C SER A 52 4.77 5.96 8.34
N ASP A 53 5.21 7.14 8.77
CA ASP A 53 5.36 8.30 7.90
C ASP A 53 6.47 8.15 6.84
N THR A 54 7.39 7.20 7.03
CA THR A 54 8.55 6.99 6.14
C THR A 54 8.41 5.75 5.26
N LEU A 55 7.35 4.97 5.42
CA LEU A 55 7.13 3.75 4.63
C LEU A 55 6.53 4.14 3.27
N GLU A 56 7.16 3.68 2.18
CA GLU A 56 6.72 3.96 0.81
C GLU A 56 6.79 2.69 -0.06
N PHE A 57 5.96 2.63 -1.10
CA PHE A 57 6.08 1.60 -2.13
C PHE A 57 7.15 2.00 -3.16
N THR A 58 7.98 1.04 -3.56
CA THR A 58 8.99 1.19 -4.62
C THR A 58 8.63 0.39 -5.86
#